data_AF-A0A842NUK0-F1
#
_entry.id   AF-A0A842NUK0-F1
#
_cell.length_a   1.000
_cell.length_b   1.000
_cell.length_c   1.000
_cell.angle_alpha   90.00
_cell.angle_beta   90.00
_cell.angle_gamma   90.00
#
_symmetry.space_group_name_H-M   'P 1'
#
loop_
_entity.id
_entity.type
_entity.pdbx_description
1 polymer ?
#
loop_
_entity_poly.entity_id
_entity_poly.type
_entity_poly.pdbx_seq_one_letter_code
_entity_poly.pdbx_strand_id
1 'polypeptide(L)'
;MARAKEHGFSVEMKSKEYVRRVSVSDNPRDAVIFEGFLGEIEEMGMVEEVILEIRAANGTLRIDLSEEELRKALARKKKDTT
;
A
#
# COMPACT_ATOMS: atom_id res chain seq x y z
N MET A 1 -13.47 2.82 -22.62
CA MET A 1 -12.06 2.63 -22.22
C MET A 1 -12.04 1.62 -21.10
N ALA A 2 -11.45 0.44 -21.30
CA ALA A 2 -11.23 -0.46 -20.17
C ALA A 2 -10.25 0.25 -19.22
N ARG A 3 -10.66 0.54 -17.99
CA ARG A 3 -9.69 0.99 -16.98
C ARG A 3 -8.64 -0.12 -16.85
N ALA A 4 -7.38 0.26 -16.76
CA ALA A 4 -6.36 -0.67 -16.28
C ALA A 4 -6.85 -1.30 -14.96
N LYS A 5 -6.48 -2.55 -14.68
CA LYS A 5 -6.89 -3.25 -13.46
C LYS A 5 -6.62 -2.31 -12.27
N GLU A 6 -7.68 -1.90 -11.59
CA GLU A 6 -7.60 -0.99 -10.45
C GLU A 6 -7.35 -1.81 -9.19
N HIS A 7 -6.44 -1.34 -8.35
CA HIS A 7 -6.15 -1.93 -7.05
C HIS A 7 -6.61 -0.96 -5.97
N GLY A 8 -7.51 -1.40 -5.10
CA GLY A 8 -7.86 -0.66 -3.90
C GLY A 8 -6.72 -0.70 -2.89
N PHE A 9 -6.63 0.34 -2.06
CA PHE A 9 -5.76 0.33 -0.90
C PHE A 9 -6.41 1.09 0.25
N SER A 10 -6.03 0.71 1.48
CA SER A 10 -6.41 1.44 2.67
C SER A 10 -5.24 1.49 3.65
N VAL A 11 -5.20 2.57 4.42
CA VAL A 11 -4.28 2.72 5.54
C VAL A 11 -5.09 3.09 6.77
N GLU A 12 -4.92 2.30 7.82
CA GLU A 12 -5.51 2.56 9.13
C GLU A 12 -4.38 2.93 10.10
N MET A 13 -4.49 4.08 10.76
CA MET A 13 -3.50 4.55 11.73
C MET A 13 -4.09 4.43 13.14
N LYS A 14 -3.32 3.86 14.09
CA LYS A 14 -3.75 3.70 15.48
C LYS A 14 -3.94 5.04 16.20
N SER A 15 -3.23 6.08 15.78
CA SER A 15 -3.31 7.44 16.34
C SER A 15 -2.97 8.50 15.29
N LYS A 16 -3.54 9.70 15.45
CA LYS A 16 -3.25 10.85 14.57
C LYS A 16 -1.82 11.36 14.71
N GLU A 17 -1.14 11.08 15.81
CA GLU A 17 0.26 11.50 16.03
C GLU A 17 1.23 10.86 15.02
N TYR A 18 0.86 9.71 14.46
CA TYR A 18 1.63 9.00 13.45
C TYR A 18 1.34 9.48 12.02
N VAL A 19 0.39 10.42 11.85
CA VAL A 19 0.10 11.06 10.57
C VAL A 19 0.94 12.32 10.45
N ARG A 20 1.82 12.36 9.45
CA ARG A 20 2.68 13.51 9.18
C ARG A 20 1.97 14.57 8.36
N ARG A 21 1.20 14.14 7.34
CA ARG A 21 0.56 15.06 6.40
C ARG A 21 -0.64 14.40 5.73
N VAL A 22 -1.73 15.15 5.63
CA VAL A 22 -2.83 14.89 4.69
C VAL A 22 -3.04 16.17 3.88
N SER A 23 -2.90 16.10 2.57
CA SER A 23 -3.07 17.24 1.68
C SER A 23 -3.90 16.81 0.48
N VAL A 24 -5.01 17.51 0.27
CA VAL A 24 -5.82 17.45 -0.94
C VAL A 24 -5.72 18.83 -1.56
N SER A 25 -5.05 18.94 -2.71
CA SER A 25 -4.82 20.23 -3.35
C SER A 25 -5.56 20.33 -4.67
N ASP A 26 -6.30 21.42 -4.85
CA ASP A 26 -6.95 21.79 -6.12
C ASP A 26 -5.99 22.48 -7.10
N ASN A 27 -4.70 22.13 -7.04
CA ASN A 27 -3.70 22.67 -7.95
C ASN A 27 -3.67 21.85 -9.26
N PRO A 28 -3.03 22.32 -10.34
CA PRO A 28 -3.05 21.64 -11.65
C PRO A 28 -2.51 20.20 -11.68
N ARG A 29 -1.90 19.72 -10.58
CA ARG A 29 -1.44 18.33 -10.46
C ARG A 29 -2.47 17.41 -9.80
N ASP A 30 -3.57 17.93 -9.24
CA ASP A 30 -4.64 17.19 -8.54
C ASP A 30 -4.12 16.07 -7.63
N ALA A 31 -3.01 16.36 -6.94
CA ALA A 31 -2.32 15.36 -6.14
C ALA A 31 -2.93 15.28 -4.74
N VAL A 32 -3.24 14.05 -4.31
CA VAL A 32 -3.57 13.73 -2.92
C VAL A 32 -2.33 13.13 -2.27
N ILE A 33 -1.90 13.70 -1.15
CA ILE A 33 -0.75 13.22 -0.38
C ILE A 33 -1.24 12.79 1.00
N PHE A 34 -0.95 11.53 1.35
CA PHE A 34 -1.04 10.99 2.69
C PHE A 34 0.34 10.48 3.11
N GLU A 35 0.92 11.10 4.14
CA GLU A 35 2.21 10.70 4.70
C GLU A 35 2.05 10.40 6.20
N GLY A 36 2.68 9.32 6.66
CA GLY A 36 2.68 8.91 8.05
C GLY A 36 3.73 7.83 8.32
N PHE A 37 3.77 7.34 9.56
CA PHE A 37 4.72 6.34 10.02
C PHE A 37 3.99 5.11 10.55
N LEU A 38 3.97 4.02 9.77
CA LEU A 38 3.38 2.74 10.19
C LEU A 38 4.15 2.07 11.35
N GLY A 39 5.42 2.43 11.56
CA GLY A 39 6.27 1.83 12.59
C GLY A 39 6.91 0.52 12.13
N GLU A 40 7.43 -0.25 13.08
CA GLU A 40 8.02 -1.57 12.81
C GLU A 40 6.95 -2.54 12.27
N ILE A 41 7.31 -3.36 11.27
CA ILE A 41 6.42 -4.38 10.73
C ILE A 41 6.37 -5.55 11.71
N GLU A 42 5.16 -5.85 12.20
CA GLU A 42 4.89 -6.94 13.13
C GLU A 42 4.47 -8.21 12.37
N GLU A 43 3.67 -8.05 11.31
CA GLU A 43 3.15 -9.15 10.50
C GLU A 43 2.94 -8.70 9.05
N MET A 44 3.14 -9.61 8.10
CA MET A 44 2.80 -9.39 6.69
C MET A 44 2.28 -10.69 6.10
N GLY A 45 1.15 -10.64 5.39
CA GLY A 45 0.52 -11.84 4.84
C GLY A 45 -0.59 -11.55 3.83
N MET A 46 -1.06 -12.63 3.21
CA MET A 46 -2.20 -12.59 2.29
C MET A 46 -3.50 -12.88 3.05
N VAL A 47 -4.53 -12.07 2.82
CA VAL A 47 -5.90 -12.30 3.29
C VAL A 47 -6.72 -12.78 2.10
N GLU A 48 -7.33 -13.96 2.24
CA GLU A 48 -8.18 -14.59 1.21
C GLU A 48 -7.51 -14.68 -0.18
N GLU A 49 -6.17 -14.73 -0.23
CA GLU A 49 -5.34 -14.77 -1.45
C GLU A 49 -5.47 -13.54 -2.38
N VAL A 50 -6.25 -12.53 -1.98
CA VAL A 50 -6.60 -11.37 -2.82
C VAL A 50 -6.16 -10.02 -2.24
N ILE A 51 -5.80 -9.96 -0.96
CA ILE A 51 -5.31 -8.74 -0.29
C ILE A 51 -3.96 -9.00 0.35
N LEU A 52 -2.99 -8.13 0.10
CA LEU A 52 -1.77 -8.06 0.90
C LEU A 52 -2.01 -7.15 2.10
N GLU A 53 -1.88 -7.69 3.31
CA GLU A 53 -1.98 -6.97 4.58
C GLU A 53 -0.60 -6.86 5.23
N ILE A 54 -0.23 -5.64 5.64
CA ILE A 54 0.96 -5.34 6.42
C ILE A 54 0.50 -4.71 7.73
N ARG A 55 0.69 -5.41 8.84
CA ARG A 55 0.45 -4.90 10.20
C ARG A 55 1.74 -4.40 10.79
N ALA A 56 1.68 -3.18 11.30
CA ALA A 56 2.82 -2.51 11.90
C ALA A 56 2.43 -1.86 13.23
N ALA A 57 3.45 -1.48 14.01
CA ALA A 57 3.29 -0.98 15.37
C ALA A 57 2.26 0.18 15.50
N ASN A 58 2.12 1.02 14.47
CA ASN A 58 1.28 2.22 14.48
C ASN A 58 0.10 2.18 13.50
N GLY A 59 -0.08 1.09 12.74
CA GLY A 59 -1.14 1.02 11.75
C GLY A 59 -1.09 -0.22 10.86
N THR A 60 -2.05 -0.30 9.94
CA THR A 60 -2.19 -1.40 8.99
C THR A 60 -2.33 -0.83 7.57
N LEU A 61 -1.55 -1.38 6.64
CA LEU A 61 -1.69 -1.12 5.20
C LEU A 61 -2.30 -2.35 4.54
N ARG A 62 -3.36 -2.14 3.76
CA ARG A 62 -3.98 -3.17 2.93
C ARG A 62 -3.99 -2.71 1.48
N ILE A 63 -3.66 -3.61 0.57
CA ILE A 63 -3.75 -3.39 -0.88
C ILE A 63 -4.37 -4.62 -1.53
N ASP A 64 -5.32 -4.39 -2.44
CA ASP A 64 -5.89 -5.44 -3.28
C ASP A 64 -4.81 -5.90 -4.24
N LEU A 65 -4.14 -6.98 -3.92
CA LEU A 65 -3.03 -7.52 -4.70
C LEU A 65 -3.08 -9.03 -4.51
N SER A 66 -3.28 -9.78 -5.59
CA SER A 66 -3.31 -11.24 -5.47
C SER A 66 -1.92 -11.81 -5.22
N GLU A 67 -1.87 -13.00 -4.63
CA GLU A 67 -0.59 -13.67 -4.40
C GLU A 67 0.17 -13.92 -5.73
N GLU A 68 -0.55 -14.26 -6.79
CA GLU A 68 0.02 -14.46 -8.13
C GLU A 68 0.66 -13.17 -8.67
N GLU A 69 0.00 -12.02 -8.50
CA GLU A 69 0.51 -10.72 -8.92
C GLU A 69 1.76 -10.34 -8.14
N LEU A 70 1.75 -10.54 -6.82
CA LEU A 70 2.90 -10.32 -5.96
C LEU A 70 4.09 -11.19 -6.39
N ARG A 71 3.86 -12.49 -6.62
CA ARG A 71 4.90 -13.43 -7.10
C ARG A 71 5.48 -12.99 -8.45
N LYS A 72 4.64 -12.58 -9.40
CA LYS A 72 5.08 -12.07 -10.72
C LYS A 72 5.92 -10.80 -10.57
N ALA A 73 5.50 -9.86 -9.72
CA ALA A 73 6.23 -8.61 -9.47
C ALA A 73 7.62 -8.87 -8.88
N LEU A 74 7.73 -9.77 -7.90
CA LEU A 74 9.00 -10.15 -7.28
C LEU A 74 9.93 -10.91 -8.24
N ALA A 75 9.38 -11.73 -9.13
CA ALA A 75 10.16 -12.46 -10.14
C ALA A 75 10.78 -11.55 -11.20
N ARG A 76 10.09 -10.47 -11.61
CA ARG A 76 10.64 -9.46 -12.53
C ARG A 76 11.84 -8.75 -11.92
N LYS A 77 11.74 -8.34 -10.66
CA LYS A 77 12.80 -7.61 -9.96
C LYS A 77 14.13 -8.38 -9.89
N LYS A 78 14.09 -9.72 -9.81
CA LYS A 78 15.30 -10.57 -9.81
C LYS A 78 16.03 -10.60 -11.16
N LYS A 79 15.32 -10.44 -12.27
CA LYS A 79 15.93 -10.43 -13.62
C LYS A 79 16.66 -9.13 -13.93
N ASP A 80 16.26 -8.02 -13.31
CA ASP A 80 16.89 -6.72 -13.55
C ASP A 80 18.14 -6.47 -12.68
N THR A 81 18.44 -7.37 -11.74
CA THR A 81 19.61 -7.31 -10.86
C THR A 81 20.67 -8.38 -11.16
N THR A 82 20.48 -9.17 -12.23
CA THR A 82 21.42 -10.18 -12.73
C THR A 82 21.84 -9.83 -14.15
#